data_AF-A0A8S1PKD2-F1
#
_entry.id   AF-A0A8S1PKD2-F1
#
_cell.length_a   1.000
_cell.length_b   1.000
_cell.length_c   1.000
_cell.angle_alpha   90.00
_cell.angle_beta   90.00
_cell.angle_gamma   90.00
#
_symmetry.space_group_name_H-M   'P 1'
#
loop_
_entity.id
_entity.type
_entity.pdbx_description
1 polymer ?
#
loop_
_entity_poly.entity_id
_entity_poly.type
_entity_poly.pdbx_seq_one_letter_code
_entity_poly.pdbx_strand_id
1 'polypeptide(L)'
;MQNQDFDIESLSQNLEGISNDYQQLIKDVQNILRNEIVDEDGLIKLCQQGFTNQTSRLRGIIWRLLLGYFPLNRKYWTQVIIKNKDNYEKIKKENIKKAPPQKKNDHPLSRNTDSDWNNHFQDQQLWSKIQKDVIRTRAKELGKEEYREMLNRILFLCCKLNKMDYVQGMNEFAALMQCQIDLVFICVQVIQMRNYRMRVMHFTVL
;
A
#
# COMPACT_ATOMS: atom_id res chain seq x y z
N MET A 1 5.96 -19.05 -14.84
CA MET A 1 4.72 -18.85 -14.06
C MET A 1 4.06 -17.57 -14.55
N GLN A 2 2.95 -17.67 -15.27
CA GLN A 2 2.10 -16.51 -15.52
C GLN A 2 1.48 -16.09 -14.18
N ASN A 3 1.72 -14.86 -13.74
CA ASN A 3 1.12 -14.33 -12.52
C ASN A 3 -0.39 -14.18 -12.74
N GLN A 4 -1.18 -15.03 -12.08
CA GLN A 4 -2.64 -14.94 -12.03
C GLN A 4 -3.15 -13.62 -11.43
N ASP A 5 -2.28 -12.84 -10.77
CA ASP A 5 -2.58 -11.53 -10.19
C ASP A 5 -3.06 -10.46 -11.22
N PHE A 6 -2.87 -10.71 -12.53
CA PHE A 6 -3.23 -9.79 -13.62
C PHE A 6 -4.15 -10.40 -14.67
N ASP A 7 -4.90 -11.43 -14.30
CA ASP A 7 -5.92 -11.97 -15.18
C ASP A 7 -7.08 -10.99 -15.28
N ILE A 8 -6.98 -10.07 -16.26
CA ILE A 8 -7.99 -9.04 -16.57
C ILE A 8 -9.33 -9.69 -16.93
N GLU A 9 -9.34 -10.94 -17.40
CA GLU A 9 -10.54 -11.66 -17.83
C GLU A 9 -11.31 -12.26 -16.65
N SER A 10 -10.60 -12.66 -15.57
CA SER A 10 -11.24 -13.08 -14.32
C SER A 10 -11.98 -11.96 -13.58
N LEU A 11 -11.76 -10.70 -13.97
CA LEU A 11 -12.26 -9.51 -13.25
C LEU A 11 -13.75 -9.21 -13.46
N SER A 12 -14.44 -9.97 -14.32
CA SER A 12 -15.84 -9.76 -14.70
C SER A 12 -16.78 -10.90 -14.34
N GLN A 13 -16.39 -11.83 -13.46
CA GLN A 13 -17.31 -12.87 -13.02
C GLN A 13 -18.39 -12.26 -12.09
N ASN A 14 -19.63 -12.24 -12.57
CA ASN A 14 -20.86 -11.69 -11.98
C ASN A 14 -21.04 -10.16 -12.05
N LEU A 15 -21.42 -9.67 -13.24
CA LEU A 15 -21.99 -8.32 -13.45
C LEU A 15 -23.53 -8.29 -13.35
N GLU A 16 -24.15 -9.34 -12.80
CA GLU A 16 -25.60 -9.40 -12.63
C GLU A 16 -26.10 -8.27 -11.70
N GLY A 17 -27.14 -7.56 -12.14
CA GLY A 17 -27.71 -6.43 -11.40
C GLY A 17 -27.00 -5.08 -11.58
N ILE A 18 -25.99 -4.99 -12.46
CA ILE A 18 -25.27 -3.76 -12.79
C ILE A 18 -25.88 -3.09 -14.02
N SER A 19 -26.06 -1.77 -13.99
CA SER A 19 -26.51 -0.96 -15.15
C SER A 19 -25.64 -1.19 -16.39
N ASN A 20 -26.27 -1.20 -17.57
CA ASN A 20 -25.58 -1.37 -18.86
C ASN A 20 -24.45 -0.35 -19.07
N ASP A 21 -24.64 0.90 -18.65
CA ASP A 21 -23.63 1.96 -18.78
C ASP A 21 -22.38 1.62 -17.97
N TYR A 22 -22.56 1.04 -16.78
CA TYR A 22 -21.45 0.66 -15.92
C TYR A 22 -20.75 -0.61 -16.40
N GLN A 23 -21.48 -1.54 -17.00
CA GLN A 23 -20.88 -2.69 -17.69
C GLN A 23 -20.03 -2.23 -18.87
N GLN A 24 -20.46 -1.20 -19.60
CA GLN A 24 -19.69 -0.63 -20.70
C GLN A 24 -18.42 0.05 -20.19
N LEU A 25 -18.51 0.86 -19.12
CA LEU A 25 -17.35 1.46 -18.46
C LEU A 25 -16.29 0.43 -18.06
N ILE A 26 -16.70 -0.70 -17.47
CA ILE A 26 -15.79 -1.80 -17.11
C ILE A 26 -15.07 -2.35 -18.35
N LYS A 27 -15.82 -2.60 -19.43
CA LYS A 27 -15.24 -3.12 -20.69
C LYS A 27 -14.24 -2.14 -21.28
N ASP A 28 -14.54 -0.86 -21.27
CA ASP A 28 -13.65 0.19 -21.81
C ASP A 28 -12.34 0.25 -21.01
N VAL A 29 -12.42 0.19 -19.68
CA VAL A 29 -11.24 0.09 -18.81
C VAL A 29 -10.44 -1.18 -19.09
N GLN A 30 -11.10 -2.34 -19.22
CA GLN A 30 -10.42 -3.59 -19.55
C GLN A 30 -9.69 -3.51 -20.89
N ASN A 31 -10.28 -2.88 -21.89
CA ASN A 31 -9.65 -2.67 -23.20
C ASN A 31 -8.39 -1.80 -23.09
N ILE A 32 -8.43 -0.72 -22.31
CA ILE A 32 -7.24 0.09 -22.04
C ILE A 32 -6.14 -0.72 -21.34
N LEU A 33 -6.50 -1.52 -20.32
CA LEU A 33 -5.54 -2.32 -19.54
C LEU A 33 -4.98 -3.53 -20.32
N ARG A 34 -5.65 -3.97 -21.39
CA ARG A 34 -5.18 -5.07 -22.26
C ARG A 34 -4.01 -4.65 -23.14
N ASN A 35 -3.92 -3.37 -23.48
CA ASN A 35 -2.85 -2.84 -24.33
C ASN A 35 -1.48 -3.04 -23.66
N GLU A 36 -0.44 -3.27 -24.46
CA GLU A 36 0.93 -3.36 -23.94
C GLU A 36 1.34 -2.04 -23.27
N ILE A 37 0.96 -0.91 -23.88
CA ILE A 37 1.12 0.42 -23.31
C ILE A 37 -0.26 0.92 -22.91
N VAL A 38 -0.44 1.16 -21.62
CA VAL A 38 -1.68 1.68 -21.03
C VAL A 38 -1.80 3.18 -21.34
N ASP A 39 -2.94 3.58 -21.89
CA ASP A 39 -3.32 4.98 -22.05
C ASP A 39 -3.75 5.56 -20.69
N GLU A 40 -2.85 6.28 -20.02
CA GLU A 40 -3.09 6.89 -18.71
C GLU A 40 -4.18 7.95 -18.79
N ASP A 41 -4.21 8.78 -19.84
CA ASP A 41 -5.18 9.87 -19.98
C ASP A 41 -6.58 9.34 -20.24
N GLY A 42 -6.71 8.35 -21.12
CA GLY A 42 -7.96 7.63 -21.35
C GLY A 42 -8.45 6.95 -20.06
N LEU A 43 -7.54 6.33 -19.31
CA LEU A 43 -7.88 5.69 -18.04
C LEU A 43 -8.41 6.72 -17.02
N ILE A 44 -7.74 7.86 -16.85
CA ILE A 44 -8.16 8.93 -15.93
C ILE A 44 -9.57 9.44 -16.28
N LYS A 45 -9.85 9.67 -17.57
CA LYS A 45 -11.18 10.14 -18.02
C LYS A 45 -12.28 9.14 -17.68
N LEU A 46 -12.03 7.84 -17.86
CA LEU A 46 -12.97 6.80 -17.45
C LEU A 46 -13.15 6.76 -15.93
N CYS A 47 -12.07 6.95 -15.16
CA CYS A 47 -12.14 6.97 -13.70
C CYS A 47 -13.00 8.12 -13.14
N GLN A 48 -13.06 9.25 -13.84
CA GLN A 48 -13.89 10.40 -13.44
C GLN A 48 -15.40 10.11 -13.49
N GLN A 49 -15.81 9.05 -14.20
CA GLN A 49 -17.22 8.63 -14.28
C GLN A 49 -17.64 7.83 -13.02
N GLY A 50 -16.70 7.47 -12.15
CA GLY A 50 -16.92 6.78 -10.88
C GLY A 50 -16.92 5.25 -11.01
N PHE A 51 -16.38 4.56 -10.00
CA PHE A 51 -16.40 3.10 -9.90
C PHE A 51 -17.16 2.62 -8.66
N THR A 52 -18.05 1.65 -8.83
CA THR A 52 -18.71 0.88 -7.77
C THR A 52 -17.76 -0.13 -7.10
N ASN A 53 -18.10 -0.49 -5.86
CA ASN A 53 -17.36 -1.45 -5.03
C ASN A 53 -17.25 -2.88 -5.63
N GLN A 54 -18.06 -3.20 -6.64
CA GLN A 54 -18.07 -4.51 -7.31
C GLN A 54 -16.83 -4.74 -8.19
N THR A 55 -15.99 -3.72 -8.37
CA THR A 55 -14.78 -3.75 -9.23
C THR A 55 -13.47 -3.68 -8.44
N SER A 56 -13.47 -4.17 -7.18
CA SER A 56 -12.34 -4.02 -6.24
C SER A 56 -10.97 -4.39 -6.82
N ARG A 57 -10.88 -5.48 -7.60
CA ARG A 57 -9.63 -5.90 -8.26
C ARG A 57 -9.20 -5.00 -9.42
N LEU A 58 -10.13 -4.56 -10.27
CA LEU A 58 -9.86 -3.58 -11.34
C LEU A 58 -9.35 -2.27 -10.74
N ARG A 59 -10.06 -1.78 -9.71
CA ARG A 59 -9.69 -0.61 -8.95
C ARG A 59 -8.27 -0.76 -8.40
N GLY A 60 -7.91 -1.92 -7.86
CA GLY A 60 -6.54 -2.20 -7.41
C GLY A 60 -5.45 -2.05 -8.49
N ILE A 61 -5.73 -2.42 -9.75
CA ILE A 61 -4.79 -2.22 -10.86
C ILE A 61 -4.71 -0.74 -11.25
N ILE A 62 -5.86 -0.08 -11.37
CA ILE A 62 -5.97 1.34 -11.72
C ILE A 62 -5.19 2.20 -10.72
N TRP A 63 -5.41 2.03 -9.42
CA TRP A 63 -4.69 2.78 -8.40
C TRP A 63 -3.18 2.53 -8.45
N ARG A 64 -2.75 1.31 -8.81
CA ARG A 64 -1.32 1.01 -8.99
C ARG A 64 -0.71 1.76 -10.18
N LEU A 65 -1.47 2.01 -11.24
CA LEU A 65 -1.05 2.82 -12.37
C LEU A 65 -1.07 4.32 -12.04
N LEU A 66 -2.19 4.84 -11.53
CA LEU A 66 -2.36 6.27 -11.26
C LEU A 66 -1.38 6.81 -10.19
N LEU A 67 -1.05 5.98 -9.19
CA LEU A 67 -0.03 6.31 -8.19
C LEU A 67 1.40 6.02 -8.67
N GLY A 68 1.58 5.54 -9.91
CA GLY A 68 2.90 5.34 -10.52
C GLY A 68 3.69 4.16 -9.97
N TYR A 69 3.04 3.19 -9.32
CA TYR A 69 3.71 1.94 -8.95
C TYR A 69 3.95 1.05 -10.15
N PHE A 70 2.96 0.95 -11.05
CA PHE A 70 3.16 0.27 -12.32
C PHE A 70 3.57 1.27 -13.40
N PRO A 71 4.58 0.93 -14.22
CA PRO A 71 4.84 1.66 -15.45
C PRO A 71 3.68 1.44 -16.43
N LEU A 72 3.46 2.37 -17.34
CA LEU A 72 2.42 2.25 -18.36
C LEU A 72 2.63 1.05 -19.28
N ASN A 73 3.89 0.60 -19.46
CA ASN A 73 4.17 -0.61 -20.21
C ASN A 73 4.00 -1.87 -19.32
N ARG A 74 3.00 -2.69 -19.69
CA ARG A 74 2.58 -3.92 -19.00
C ARG A 74 3.67 -4.99 -18.92
N LYS A 75 4.58 -5.03 -19.90
CA LYS A 75 5.69 -6.00 -19.95
C LYS A 75 6.54 -5.99 -18.67
N TYR A 76 6.63 -4.84 -17.99
CA TYR A 76 7.47 -4.67 -16.80
C TYR A 76 6.76 -4.91 -15.47
N TRP A 77 5.43 -5.10 -15.45
CA TRP A 77 4.67 -5.18 -14.19
C TRP A 77 5.14 -6.31 -13.28
N THR A 78 5.34 -7.50 -13.84
CA THR A 78 5.86 -8.67 -13.10
C THR A 78 7.23 -8.39 -12.50
N GLN A 79 8.13 -7.78 -13.26
CA GLN A 79 9.47 -7.43 -12.77
C GLN A 79 9.39 -6.42 -11.61
N VAL A 80 8.54 -5.41 -11.74
CA VAL A 80 8.33 -4.39 -10.70
C VAL A 80 7.83 -5.01 -9.40
N ILE A 81 6.89 -5.97 -9.47
CA ILE A 81 6.36 -6.64 -8.27
C ILE A 81 7.44 -7.45 -7.57
N ILE A 82 8.18 -8.28 -8.32
CA ILE A 82 9.24 -9.12 -7.75
C ILE A 82 10.26 -8.21 -7.07
N LYS A 83 10.76 -7.20 -7.79
CA LYS A 83 11.72 -6.22 -7.27
C LYS A 83 11.20 -5.52 -6.01
N ASN A 84 9.94 -5.10 -6.02
CA ASN A 84 9.36 -4.38 -4.88
C ASN A 84 9.09 -5.29 -3.68
N LYS A 85 8.72 -6.56 -3.90
CA LYS A 85 8.59 -7.59 -2.86
C LYS A 85 9.95 -7.83 -2.19
N ASP A 86 11.01 -8.01 -2.97
CA ASP A 86 12.36 -8.20 -2.46
C ASP A 86 12.85 -6.99 -1.69
N ASN A 87 12.63 -5.78 -2.24
CA ASN A 87 13.00 -4.53 -1.59
C ASN A 87 12.26 -4.35 -0.25
N TYR A 88 10.97 -4.67 -0.23
CA TYR A 88 10.17 -4.62 0.98
C TYR A 88 10.69 -5.58 2.06
N GLU A 89 10.97 -6.83 1.72
CA GLU A 89 11.51 -7.81 2.69
C GLU A 89 12.89 -7.39 3.23
N LYS A 90 13.74 -6.81 2.37
CA LYS A 90 15.01 -6.22 2.79
C LYS A 90 14.80 -5.08 3.81
N ILE A 91 13.96 -4.10 3.46
CA ILE A 91 13.64 -2.95 4.31
C ILE A 91 13.07 -3.41 5.67
N LYS A 92 12.13 -4.35 5.64
CA LYS A 92 11.51 -4.94 6.82
C LYS A 92 12.57 -5.56 7.74
N LYS A 93 13.47 -6.37 7.19
CA LYS A 93 14.56 -7.02 7.94
C LYS A 93 15.54 -6.01 8.54
N GLU A 94 15.84 -4.93 7.83
CA GLU A 94 16.79 -3.90 8.27
C GLU A 94 16.23 -3.01 9.38
N ASN A 95 14.92 -2.75 9.38
CA ASN A 95 14.29 -1.76 10.26
C ASN A 95 13.51 -2.36 11.42
N ILE A 96 13.03 -3.60 11.33
CA ILE A 96 12.29 -4.27 12.40
C ILE A 96 13.24 -5.22 13.12
N LYS A 97 13.98 -4.67 14.08
CA LYS A 97 14.98 -5.41 14.85
C LYS A 97 14.39 -5.94 16.15
N LYS A 98 14.84 -7.13 16.56
CA LYS A 98 14.60 -7.64 17.91
C LYS A 98 15.40 -6.82 18.94
N ALA A 99 15.10 -7.04 20.22
CA ALA A 99 15.85 -6.42 21.31
C ALA A 99 17.37 -6.62 21.11
N PRO A 100 18.19 -5.56 21.24
CA PRO A 100 19.62 -5.67 21.06
C PRO A 100 20.25 -6.51 22.19
N PRO A 101 21.35 -7.22 21.91
CA PRO A 101 22.09 -7.92 22.95
C PRO A 101 22.68 -6.93 23.96
N GLN A 102 22.88 -7.38 25.21
CA GLN A 102 23.61 -6.57 26.19
C GLN A 102 25.07 -6.45 25.76
N LYS A 103 25.56 -5.21 25.60
CA LYS A 103 26.96 -4.90 25.31
C LYS A 103 27.57 -4.16 26.49
N LYS A 104 28.90 -4.26 26.65
CA LYS A 104 29.62 -3.67 27.79
C LYS A 104 29.38 -2.16 27.99
N ASN A 105 29.21 -1.43 26.87
CA ASN A 105 29.01 0.03 26.85
C ASN A 105 27.64 0.45 26.28
N ASP A 106 26.73 -0.51 26.05
CA ASP A 106 25.38 -0.21 25.57
C ASP A 106 24.35 -1.09 26.29
N HIS A 107 23.44 -0.43 27.00
CA HIS A 107 22.54 -1.05 27.95
C HIS A 107 21.16 -0.39 27.94
N PRO A 108 20.12 -1.03 28.49
CA PRO A 108 18.74 -0.54 28.44
C PRO A 108 18.52 0.89 28.96
N LEU A 109 19.34 1.35 29.90
CA LEU A 109 19.23 2.69 30.47
C LEU A 109 20.06 3.76 29.74
N SER A 110 20.67 3.41 28.60
CA SER A 110 21.55 4.32 27.87
C SER A 110 20.73 5.42 27.22
N ARG A 111 21.14 6.68 27.41
CA ARG A 111 20.50 7.86 26.82
C ARG A 111 21.22 8.36 25.57
N ASN A 112 22.31 7.69 25.19
CA ASN A 112 23.08 8.08 24.01
C ASN A 112 22.22 7.87 22.75
N THR A 113 22.31 8.80 21.80
CA THR A 113 21.59 8.71 20.53
C THR A 113 22.03 7.52 19.68
N ASP A 114 23.28 7.11 19.85
CA ASP A 114 23.90 6.01 19.09
C ASP A 114 23.71 4.65 19.78
N SER A 115 22.97 4.60 20.88
CA SER A 115 22.65 3.36 21.62
C SER A 115 21.65 2.52 20.85
N ASP A 116 21.95 1.24 20.64
CA ASP A 116 21.01 0.29 20.06
C ASP A 116 19.78 0.13 20.97
N TRP A 117 19.99 0.19 22.30
CA TRP A 117 18.91 0.14 23.29
C TRP A 117 18.00 1.35 23.25
N ASN A 118 18.55 2.57 23.20
CA ASN A 118 17.75 3.79 23.08
C ASN A 118 16.90 3.75 21.80
N ASN A 119 17.50 3.39 20.66
CA ASN A 119 16.78 3.22 19.39
C ASN A 119 15.68 2.14 19.49
N HIS A 120 15.95 1.02 20.17
CA HIS A 120 14.96 -0.02 20.41
C HIS A 120 13.77 0.49 21.24
N PHE A 121 13.99 1.27 22.29
CA PHE A 121 12.90 1.83 23.09
C PHE A 121 12.08 2.86 22.33
N GLN A 122 12.71 3.71 21.52
CA GLN A 122 12.00 4.62 20.63
C GLN A 122 11.11 3.85 19.65
N ASP A 123 11.64 2.76 19.08
CA ASP A 123 10.88 1.89 18.18
C ASP A 123 9.68 1.22 18.86
N GLN A 124 9.85 0.76 20.10
CA GLN A 124 8.75 0.20 20.90
C GLN A 124 7.68 1.26 21.22
N GLN A 125 8.08 2.49 21.54
CA GLN A 125 7.13 3.58 21.80
C GLN A 125 6.33 3.93 20.54
N LEU A 126 7.01 4.08 19.40
CA LEU A 126 6.38 4.32 18.11
C LEU A 126 5.42 3.18 17.75
N TRP A 127 5.87 1.93 17.88
CA TRP A 127 5.04 0.76 17.62
C TRP A 127 3.78 0.73 18.48
N SER A 128 3.91 1.01 19.78
CA SER A 128 2.77 1.06 20.71
C SER A 128 1.76 2.15 20.33
N LYS A 129 2.25 3.32 19.89
CA LYS A 129 1.39 4.42 19.43
C LYS A 129 0.56 4.00 18.21
N ILE A 130 1.21 3.37 17.23
CA ILE A 130 0.55 2.88 16.01
C ILE A 130 -0.47 1.78 16.35
N GLN A 131 -0.10 0.81 17.19
CA GLN A 131 -0.97 -0.30 17.57
C GLN A 131 -2.28 0.16 18.19
N LYS A 132 -2.25 1.18 19.07
CA LYS A 132 -3.45 1.73 19.69
C LYS A 132 -4.47 2.24 18.66
N ASP A 133 -3.99 2.91 17.61
CA ASP A 133 -4.84 3.45 16.56
C ASP A 133 -5.30 2.37 15.57
N VAL A 134 -4.42 1.43 15.21
CA VAL A 134 -4.76 0.28 14.35
C VAL A 134 -5.87 -0.57 14.98
N ILE A 135 -5.82 -0.84 16.29
CA ILE A 135 -6.87 -1.58 17.00
C ILE A 135 -8.22 -0.87 16.93
N ARG A 136 -8.22 0.47 16.97
CA ARG A 136 -9.43 1.30 16.88
C ARG A 136 -9.95 1.46 15.45
N THR A 137 -9.14 1.13 14.44
CA THR A 137 -9.48 1.35 13.03
C THR A 137 -10.58 0.39 12.60
N ARG A 138 -11.76 0.93 12.26
CA ARG A 138 -12.93 0.15 11.86
C ARG A 138 -12.93 -0.06 10.35
N ALA A 139 -12.31 -1.13 9.86
CA ALA A 139 -12.62 -1.68 8.53
C ALA A 139 -13.24 -3.07 8.69
N LYS A 140 -14.23 -3.41 7.85
CA LYS A 140 -14.86 -4.74 7.85
C LYS A 140 -13.83 -5.88 7.77
N GLU A 141 -12.74 -5.67 7.03
CA GLU A 141 -11.65 -6.64 6.87
C GLU A 141 -10.59 -6.58 7.98
N LEU A 142 -10.44 -5.46 8.71
CA LEU A 142 -9.49 -5.30 9.84
C LEU A 142 -9.88 -6.11 11.09
N GLY A 143 -10.93 -6.92 11.01
CA GLY A 143 -11.24 -7.94 12.01
C GLY A 143 -10.23 -9.09 12.04
N LYS A 144 -9.46 -9.31 10.96
CA LYS A 144 -8.41 -10.34 10.95
C LYS A 144 -7.10 -9.78 11.51
N GLU A 145 -6.50 -10.53 12.43
CA GLU A 145 -5.27 -10.12 13.13
C GLU A 145 -4.09 -9.90 12.17
N GLU A 146 -4.01 -10.72 11.12
CA GLU A 146 -2.97 -10.60 10.07
C GLU A 146 -2.95 -9.22 9.42
N TYR A 147 -4.13 -8.64 9.15
CA TYR A 147 -4.22 -7.30 8.55
C TYR A 147 -3.81 -6.20 9.53
N ARG A 148 -4.07 -6.38 10.82
CA ARG A 148 -3.65 -5.42 11.85
C ARG A 148 -2.15 -5.44 12.01
N GLU A 149 -1.55 -6.62 12.15
CA GLU A 149 -0.10 -6.78 12.24
C GLU A 149 0.60 -6.14 11.04
N MET A 150 0.06 -6.40 9.86
CA MET A 150 0.53 -5.82 8.62
C MET A 150 0.38 -4.30 8.60
N LEU A 151 -0.78 -3.74 8.94
CA LEU A 151 -0.98 -2.28 8.98
C LEU A 151 -0.02 -1.60 9.98
N ASN A 152 0.18 -2.20 11.16
CA ASN A 152 1.17 -1.77 12.14
C ASN A 152 2.57 -1.68 11.50
N ARG A 153 2.96 -2.74 10.79
CA ARG A 153 4.25 -2.84 10.12
C ARG A 153 4.45 -1.78 9.05
N ILE A 154 3.45 -1.53 8.20
CA ILE A 154 3.54 -0.51 7.14
C ILE A 154 3.70 0.87 7.73
N LEU A 155 2.86 1.24 8.70
CA LEU A 155 2.90 2.54 9.35
C LEU A 155 4.22 2.76 10.10
N PHE A 156 4.73 1.72 10.75
CA PHE A 156 6.03 1.75 11.43
C PHE A 156 7.17 2.01 10.45
N LEU A 157 7.23 1.23 9.37
CA LEU A 157 8.26 1.40 8.33
C LEU A 157 8.19 2.77 7.66
N CYS A 158 6.97 3.29 7.41
CA CYS A 158 6.78 4.64 6.91
C CYS A 158 7.44 5.68 7.79
N CYS A 159 7.16 5.65 9.09
CA CYS A 159 7.70 6.61 10.06
C CYS A 159 9.22 6.51 10.11
N LYS A 160 9.76 5.28 10.17
CA LYS A 160 11.21 5.03 10.22
C LYS A 160 11.96 5.52 8.98
N LEU A 161 11.45 5.22 7.79
CA LEU A 161 12.12 5.54 6.53
C LEU A 161 12.04 7.02 6.19
N ASN A 162 10.94 7.67 6.55
CA ASN A 162 10.75 9.10 6.34
C ASN A 162 11.33 9.96 7.48
N LYS A 163 11.79 9.34 8.58
CA LYS A 163 12.23 10.03 9.81
C LYS A 163 11.16 11.00 10.31
N MET A 164 9.92 10.53 10.37
CA MET A 164 8.76 11.31 10.80
C MET A 164 8.07 10.63 11.97
N ASP A 165 7.44 11.43 12.82
CA ASP A 165 6.59 10.91 13.87
C ASP A 165 5.27 10.39 13.31
N TYR A 166 4.75 9.35 13.96
CA TYR A 166 3.39 8.91 13.70
C TYR A 166 2.39 9.96 14.22
N VAL A 167 1.47 10.38 13.35
CA VAL A 167 0.35 11.27 13.69
C VAL A 167 -0.94 10.45 13.69
N GLN A 168 -1.76 10.64 14.72
CA GLN A 168 -3.06 9.98 14.84
C GLN A 168 -3.92 10.26 13.60
N GLY A 169 -4.52 9.21 13.03
CA GLY A 169 -5.30 9.29 11.79
C GLY A 169 -4.55 8.80 10.54
N MET A 170 -3.22 8.67 10.56
CA MET A 170 -2.46 8.07 9.43
C MET A 170 -2.91 6.64 9.11
N ASN A 171 -3.44 5.92 10.10
CA ASN A 171 -4.02 4.59 9.98
C ASN A 171 -5.28 4.55 9.10
N GLU A 172 -6.06 5.63 9.05
CA GLU A 172 -7.30 5.68 8.27
C GLU A 172 -7.01 5.68 6.76
N PHE A 173 -6.03 6.46 6.33
CA PHE A 173 -5.56 6.46 4.95
C PHE A 173 -5.04 5.09 4.52
N ALA A 174 -4.21 4.47 5.35
CA ALA A 174 -3.66 3.15 5.03
C ALA A 174 -4.74 2.06 5.01
N ALA A 175 -5.77 2.16 5.86
CA ALA A 175 -6.91 1.25 5.86
C ALA A 175 -7.82 1.40 4.62
N LEU A 176 -8.04 2.64 4.14
CA LEU A 176 -8.81 2.90 2.92
C LEU A 176 -8.15 2.27 1.68
N MET A 177 -6.82 2.33 1.59
CA MET A 177 -6.04 1.74 0.49
C MET A 177 -5.98 0.21 0.55
N GLN A 178 -6.10 -0.38 1.75
CA GLN A 178 -5.97 -1.82 1.98
C GLN A 178 -7.10 -2.65 1.40
N CYS A 179 -8.34 -2.15 1.41
CA CYS A 179 -9.48 -2.89 0.87
C CYS A 179 -9.41 -3.13 -0.65
N GLN A 180 -8.43 -2.53 -1.35
CA GLN A 180 -8.39 -2.49 -2.80
C GLN A 180 -7.06 -2.90 -3.42
N ILE A 181 -5.97 -3.06 -2.65
CA ILE A 181 -4.61 -3.16 -3.23
C ILE A 181 -3.70 -4.14 -2.47
N ASP A 182 -2.73 -4.70 -3.21
CA ASP A 182 -1.60 -5.50 -2.70
C ASP A 182 -0.75 -4.69 -1.69
N LEU A 183 -0.20 -5.37 -0.71
CA LEU A 183 0.47 -4.85 0.49
C LEU A 183 1.81 -4.20 0.21
N VAL A 184 2.50 -4.76 -0.78
CA VAL A 184 3.82 -4.29 -1.25
C VAL A 184 3.66 -2.90 -1.88
N PHE A 185 2.53 -2.64 -2.52
CA PHE A 185 2.22 -1.36 -3.12
C PHE A 185 2.13 -0.25 -2.07
N ILE A 186 1.34 -0.47 -1.01
CA ILE A 186 1.13 0.55 0.03
C ILE A 186 2.46 0.90 0.68
N CYS A 187 3.29 -0.10 1.01
CA CYS A 187 4.63 0.13 1.56
C CYS A 187 5.47 1.00 0.63
N VAL A 188 5.62 0.62 -0.64
CA VAL A 188 6.51 1.32 -1.58
C VAL A 188 6.02 2.73 -1.87
N GLN A 189 4.72 2.93 -2.05
CA GLN A 189 4.16 4.26 -2.31
C GLN A 189 4.28 5.16 -1.09
N VAL A 190 3.98 4.68 0.10
CA VAL A 190 4.14 5.43 1.35
C VAL A 190 5.61 5.80 1.61
N ILE A 191 6.56 4.96 1.19
CA ILE A 191 8.00 5.26 1.22
C ILE A 191 8.37 6.30 0.15
N GLN A 192 7.77 6.24 -1.04
CA GLN A 192 8.03 7.16 -2.16
C GLN A 192 7.25 8.48 -2.06
N MET A 193 6.29 8.62 -1.14
CA MET A 193 5.44 9.80 -0.99
C MET A 193 6.20 11.12 -0.73
N ARG A 194 7.51 11.09 -0.42
CA ARG A 194 8.37 12.28 -0.47
C ARG A 194 8.37 12.99 -1.83
N ASN A 195 8.14 12.27 -2.93
CA ASN A 195 8.19 12.82 -4.29
C ASN A 195 6.81 12.98 -4.97
N TYR A 196 5.73 12.47 -4.37
CA TYR A 196 4.41 12.35 -5.03
C TYR A 196 3.29 13.20 -4.41
N ARG A 197 3.64 14.21 -3.61
CA ARG A 197 2.70 15.11 -2.88
C ARG A 197 1.62 15.76 -3.77
N MET A 198 1.71 15.65 -5.10
CA MET A 198 0.78 16.24 -6.07
C MET A 198 -0.27 15.27 -6.64
N ARG A 199 -0.06 13.94 -6.63
CA ARG A 199 -1.02 13.01 -7.28
C ARG A 199 -2.14 12.54 -6.35
N VAL A 200 -1.86 12.29 -5.08
CA VAL A 200 -2.83 11.67 -4.14
C VAL A 200 -4.03 12.58 -3.83
N MET A 201 -3.83 13.90 -3.79
CA MET A 201 -4.91 14.86 -3.46
C MET A 201 -5.98 15.00 -4.56
N HIS A 202 -5.68 14.62 -5.80
CA HIS A 202 -6.67 14.68 -6.90
C HIS A 202 -7.58 13.45 -6.96
N PHE A 203 -7.16 12.32 -6.38
CA PHE A 203 -7.86 11.03 -6.55
C PHE A 203 -8.63 10.55 -5.31
N THR A 204 -8.50 11.22 -4.16
CA THR A 204 -9.21 10.83 -2.92
C THR A 204 -10.70 11.21 -2.90
N VAL A 205 -11.18 11.88 -3.97
CA VAL A 205 -12.58 12.35 -4.11
C VAL A 205 -13.34 11.56 -5.20
N LEU A 206 -12.72 10.55 -5.83
CA LEU A 206 -13.35 9.63 -6.79
C LEU A 206 -13.55 8.23 -6.19
#